data_AF-U9SH94-F1
#
_entry.id   AF-U9SH94-F1
#
_cell.length_a   1.000
_cell.length_b   1.000
_cell.length_c   1.000
_cell.angle_alpha   90.00
_cell.angle_beta   90.00
_cell.angle_gamma   90.00
#
_symmetry.space_group_name_H-M   'P 1'
#
loop_
_entity.id
_entity.type
_entity.pdbx_description
1 polymer ?
#
loop_
_entity_poly.entity_id
_entity_poly.type
_entity_poly.pdbx_seq_one_letter_code
_entity_poly.pdbx_strand_id
1 'polypeptide(L)'
;MDTKKPDNYDYCINEIVYKSNNKWNTRSVDLRHKHPIEYTPIRKISDELPVFKFFLDIYIDKFGPFRNAYHAIGGIYLQIGNMTQVMRQKLKNHFLLGFIPFGANCNDVLKPIIEDIKELENGFEMDLDNKRIWITGGLGNITSDLPEGNEQAGIKNHNANHGCRICTIHHDELNNMSFDLAMGRRYHHKTSLQFVELDNAQTHGEKEFLSQQYGIRNKPSIFDNVTRDRHLQCPHVRLLAET
;
A
#
# COMPACT_ATOMS: atom_id res chain seq x y z
N MET A 1 -12.64 -16.00 14.41
CA MET A 1 -11.58 -16.73 13.68
C MET A 1 -11.41 -16.11 12.31
N ASP A 2 -10.18 -15.94 11.82
CA ASP A 2 -9.89 -15.27 10.54
C ASP A 2 -10.36 -16.09 9.32
N THR A 3 -10.46 -17.41 9.48
CA THR A 3 -11.12 -18.32 8.53
C THR A 3 -12.44 -18.81 9.11
N LYS A 4 -13.54 -18.64 8.38
CA LYS A 4 -14.80 -19.34 8.70
C LYS A 4 -14.60 -20.83 8.45
N LYS A 5 -15.29 -21.69 9.21
CA LYS A 5 -15.32 -23.13 8.91
C LYS A 5 -15.83 -23.29 7.48
N PRO A 6 -15.06 -23.87 6.55
CA PRO A 6 -15.53 -24.06 5.19
C PRO A 6 -16.69 -25.07 5.20
N ASP A 7 -17.71 -24.86 4.38
CA ASP A 7 -18.87 -25.77 4.29
C ASP A 7 -18.46 -27.20 3.89
N ASN A 8 -17.31 -27.35 3.23
CA ASN A 8 -16.81 -28.61 2.67
C ASN A 8 -15.71 -29.29 3.51
N TYR A 9 -15.31 -28.73 4.65
CA TYR A 9 -14.21 -29.26 5.46
C TYR A 9 -14.57 -29.30 6.95
N ASP A 10 -14.27 -30.44 7.59
CA ASP A 10 -14.50 -30.64 9.02
C ASP A 10 -13.45 -29.99 9.93
N TYR A 11 -12.39 -29.44 9.35
CA TYR A 11 -11.27 -28.84 10.07
C TYR A 11 -11.09 -27.36 9.73
N CYS A 12 -10.62 -26.59 10.71
CA CYS A 12 -10.20 -25.20 10.57
C CYS A 12 -8.67 -25.12 10.70
N ILE A 13 -8.03 -24.31 9.85
CA ILE A 13 -6.61 -24.01 9.98
C ILE A 13 -6.46 -22.96 11.08
N ASN A 14 -5.78 -23.32 12.18
CA ASN A 14 -5.52 -22.40 13.29
C ASN A 14 -4.10 -21.83 13.26
N GLU A 15 -3.14 -22.58 12.71
CA GLU A 15 -1.73 -22.23 12.72
C GLU A 15 -1.07 -22.43 11.35
N ILE A 16 -0.01 -21.67 11.11
CA ILE A 16 0.84 -21.72 9.93
C ILE A 16 2.22 -22.19 10.38
N VAL A 17 2.70 -23.28 9.79
CA VAL A 17 4.07 -23.76 9.97
C VAL A 17 5.01 -22.94 9.09
N TYR A 18 6.11 -22.45 9.66
CA TYR A 18 7.15 -21.73 8.92
C TYR A 18 8.53 -22.01 9.50
N LYS A 19 9.57 -21.66 8.74
CA LYS A 19 10.96 -21.80 9.17
C LYS A 19 11.58 -20.42 9.41
N SER A 20 12.16 -20.23 10.58
CA SER A 20 12.85 -18.99 10.99
C SER A 20 14.10 -19.36 11.78
N ASN A 21 15.23 -18.72 11.48
CA ASN A 21 16.53 -19.03 12.08
C ASN A 21 16.87 -20.53 12.09
N ASN A 22 16.58 -21.22 10.98
CA ASN A 22 16.71 -22.67 10.81
C ASN A 22 15.87 -23.57 11.74
N LYS A 23 14.92 -23.00 12.49
CA LYS A 23 13.99 -23.71 13.35
C LYS A 23 12.58 -23.69 12.76
N TRP A 24 11.86 -24.80 12.93
CA TRP A 24 10.45 -24.88 12.62
C TRP A 24 9.65 -24.24 13.74
N ASN A 25 8.78 -23.30 13.39
CA ASN A 25 7.89 -22.61 14.31
C ASN A 25 6.47 -22.65 13.77
N THR A 26 5.52 -22.38 14.65
CA THR A 26 4.12 -22.11 14.28
C THR A 26 3.76 -20.67 14.63
N ARG A 27 2.80 -20.12 13.90
CA ARG A 27 2.16 -18.84 14.23
C ARG A 27 0.68 -18.93 13.91
N SER A 28 -0.12 -18.12 14.58
CA SER A 28 -1.57 -18.11 14.36
C SER A 28 -1.94 -17.74 12.91
N VAL A 29 -3.01 -18.35 12.39
CA VAL A 29 -3.54 -18.15 11.04
C VAL A 29 -3.93 -16.70 10.76
N ASP A 30 -4.25 -15.94 11.81
CA ASP A 30 -4.56 -14.50 11.72
C ASP A 30 -3.36 -13.63 11.31
N LEU A 31 -2.15 -14.20 11.30
CA LEU A 31 -0.92 -13.63 10.76
C LEU A 31 -0.61 -14.14 9.34
N ARG A 32 -1.62 -14.61 8.59
CA ARG A 32 -1.49 -14.83 7.15
C ARG A 32 -1.64 -13.52 6.37
N HIS A 33 -1.03 -13.48 5.19
CA HIS A 33 -1.42 -12.51 4.19
C HIS A 33 -2.80 -12.85 3.68
N LYS A 34 -3.70 -11.87 3.71
CA LYS A 34 -5.00 -12.01 3.04
C LYS A 34 -4.79 -11.76 1.55
N HIS A 35 -5.34 -12.62 0.72
CA HIS A 35 -5.37 -12.36 -0.71
C HIS A 35 -6.21 -11.10 -0.95
N PRO A 36 -5.84 -10.20 -1.88
CA PRO A 36 -6.62 -8.99 -2.16
C PRO A 36 -8.11 -9.24 -2.35
N ILE A 37 -8.47 -10.35 -2.98
CA ILE A 37 -9.86 -10.81 -3.17
C ILE A 37 -10.69 -10.94 -1.88
N GLU A 38 -10.04 -11.09 -0.72
CA GLU A 38 -10.72 -11.30 0.57
C GLU A 38 -11.19 -9.99 1.22
N TYR A 39 -10.63 -8.86 0.78
CA TYR A 39 -11.02 -7.53 1.26
C TYR A 39 -11.37 -6.57 0.11
N THR A 40 -11.20 -7.01 -1.13
CA THR A 40 -11.69 -6.33 -2.34
C THR A 40 -13.00 -6.97 -2.75
N PRO A 41 -14.11 -6.22 -2.84
CA PRO A 41 -15.34 -6.76 -3.41
C PRO A 41 -15.09 -7.18 -4.87
N ILE A 42 -15.23 -8.48 -5.17
CA ILE A 42 -15.24 -8.96 -6.56
C ILE A 42 -16.50 -8.38 -7.21
N ARG A 43 -16.30 -7.52 -8.20
CA ARG A 43 -17.41 -7.04 -9.02
C ARG A 43 -17.62 -7.95 -10.20
N LYS A 44 -18.88 -8.17 -10.54
CA LYS A 44 -19.25 -8.98 -11.70
C LYS A 44 -18.75 -8.24 -12.94
N ILE A 45 -17.74 -8.80 -13.57
CA ILE A 45 -17.18 -8.28 -14.82
C ILE A 45 -18.19 -8.62 -15.92
N SER A 46 -18.32 -7.77 -16.94
CA SER A 46 -19.13 -8.12 -18.10
C SER A 46 -18.59 -9.40 -18.74
N ASP A 47 -19.42 -10.46 -18.78
CA ASP A 47 -19.07 -11.71 -19.44
C ASP A 47 -19.12 -11.59 -20.98
N GLU A 48 -19.66 -10.48 -21.50
CA GLU A 48 -19.96 -10.27 -22.92
C GLU A 48 -18.93 -9.40 -23.64
N LEU A 49 -18.16 -8.58 -22.90
CA LEU A 49 -17.20 -7.63 -23.48
C LEU A 49 -15.75 -8.08 -23.26
N PRO A 50 -14.83 -7.82 -24.21
CA PRO A 50 -13.40 -7.95 -23.96
C PRO A 50 -12.97 -7.05 -22.78
N VAL A 51 -12.23 -7.64 -21.83
CA VAL A 51 -11.85 -6.98 -20.58
C VAL A 51 -10.37 -6.58 -20.61
N PHE A 52 -10.09 -5.30 -20.39
CA PHE A 52 -8.74 -4.78 -20.20
C PHE A 52 -8.55 -4.37 -18.74
N LYS A 53 -7.50 -4.92 -18.12
CA LYS A 53 -7.17 -4.66 -16.71
C LYS A 53 -5.89 -3.84 -16.59
N PHE A 54 -5.96 -2.69 -15.96
CA PHE A 54 -4.81 -1.80 -15.76
C PHE A 54 -4.28 -1.84 -14.32
N PHE A 55 -2.98 -1.98 -14.20
CA PHE A 55 -2.23 -1.83 -12.97
C PHE A 55 -1.58 -0.46 -12.98
N LEU A 56 -1.92 0.39 -12.00
CA LEU A 56 -1.36 1.73 -11.89
C LEU A 56 -0.18 1.76 -10.91
N ASP A 57 0.98 2.25 -11.34
CA ASP A 57 2.12 2.55 -10.48
C ASP A 57 2.22 4.07 -10.33
N ILE A 58 1.95 4.57 -9.13
CA ILE A 58 1.98 5.99 -8.83
C ILE A 58 3.26 6.31 -8.07
N TYR A 59 3.97 7.36 -8.47
CA TYR A 59 5.09 7.87 -7.70
C TYR A 59 4.88 9.36 -7.40
N ILE A 60 5.22 9.75 -6.17
CA ILE A 60 5.16 11.12 -5.69
C ILE A 60 6.58 11.50 -5.27
N ASP A 61 7.10 12.59 -5.85
CA ASP A 61 8.47 13.04 -5.58
C ASP A 61 8.50 14.55 -5.32
N LYS A 62 9.30 14.99 -4.35
CA LYS A 62 9.45 16.40 -3.97
C LYS A 62 10.73 16.95 -4.58
N PHE A 63 10.60 17.97 -5.42
CA PHE A 63 11.73 18.61 -6.09
C PHE A 63 11.74 20.13 -5.88
N GLY A 64 12.94 20.72 -5.93
CA GLY A 64 13.11 22.17 -5.92
C GLY A 64 12.93 22.73 -7.33
N PRO A 65 11.86 23.50 -7.63
CA PRO A 65 11.61 23.99 -8.99
C PRO A 65 12.65 25.01 -9.47
N PHE A 66 13.32 25.70 -8.54
CA PHE A 66 14.37 26.68 -8.82
C PHE A 66 15.62 26.36 -8.00
N ARG A 67 16.81 26.70 -8.52
CA ARG A 67 18.11 26.46 -7.86
C ARG A 67 18.20 27.05 -6.44
N ASN A 68 17.45 28.12 -6.16
CA ASN A 68 17.41 28.81 -4.87
C ASN A 68 16.00 28.79 -4.24
N ALA A 69 15.13 27.86 -4.64
CA ALA A 69 13.80 27.74 -4.04
C ALA A 69 13.92 27.21 -2.61
N TYR A 70 13.45 27.97 -1.62
CA TYR A 70 13.32 27.52 -0.23
C TYR A 70 12.19 26.51 -0.01
N HIS A 71 11.41 26.24 -1.05
CA HIS A 71 10.15 25.52 -0.97
C HIS A 71 10.09 24.45 -2.07
N ALA A 72 10.05 23.18 -1.65
CA ALA A 72 9.87 22.05 -2.55
C ALA A 72 8.43 21.99 -3.06
N ILE A 73 8.26 21.53 -4.30
CA ILE A 73 6.98 21.20 -4.94
C ILE A 73 6.95 19.68 -5.14
N GLY A 74 5.79 19.06 -4.95
CA GLY A 74 5.60 17.64 -5.27
C GLY A 74 5.19 17.45 -6.73
N GLY A 75 5.76 16.48 -7.43
CA GLY A 75 5.22 15.96 -8.68
C GLY A 75 4.48 14.64 -8.42
N ILE A 76 3.32 14.47 -9.06
CA ILE A 76 2.55 13.22 -9.03
C ILE A 76 2.62 12.61 -10.41
N TYR A 77 3.09 11.37 -10.48
CA TYR A 77 3.36 10.71 -11.73
C TYR A 77 2.74 9.33 -11.74
N LEU A 78 2.37 8.87 -12.94
CA LEU A 78 1.73 7.61 -13.19
C LEU A 78 2.51 6.82 -14.25
N GLN A 79 2.60 5.52 -14.03
CA GLN A 79 3.06 4.55 -14.98
C GLN A 79 2.09 3.38 -15.05
N ILE A 80 1.88 2.83 -16.26
CA ILE A 80 1.09 1.61 -16.43
C ILE A 80 1.98 0.39 -16.15
N GLY A 81 1.73 -0.30 -15.04
CA GLY A 81 2.56 -1.44 -14.63
C GLY A 81 2.37 -2.70 -15.48
N ASN A 82 1.35 -2.77 -16.33
CA ASN A 82 1.21 -3.85 -17.33
C ASN A 82 2.35 -3.87 -18.36
N MET A 83 3.10 -2.77 -18.49
CA MET A 83 4.23 -2.69 -19.39
C MET A 83 5.44 -3.49 -18.88
N THR A 84 6.22 -4.06 -19.81
CA THR A 84 7.51 -4.69 -19.49
C THR A 84 8.46 -3.68 -18.84
N GLN A 85 9.41 -4.14 -18.05
CA GLN A 85 10.40 -3.27 -17.39
C GLN A 85 11.13 -2.35 -18.37
N VAL A 86 11.53 -2.86 -19.54
CA VAL A 86 12.20 -2.07 -20.59
C VAL A 86 11.32 -0.94 -21.10
N MET A 87 10.00 -1.17 -21.20
CA MET A 87 9.04 -0.14 -21.57
C MET A 87 8.83 0.85 -20.42
N ARG A 88 8.74 0.36 -19.18
CA ARG A 88 8.60 1.21 -18.00
C ARG A 88 9.77 2.17 -17.80
N GLN A 89 10.98 1.80 -18.19
CA GLN A 89 12.15 2.69 -18.11
C GLN A 89 12.13 3.86 -19.11
N LYS A 90 11.24 3.85 -20.12
CA LYS A 90 11.19 4.92 -21.13
C LYS A 90 10.43 6.13 -20.58
N LEU A 91 11.01 7.32 -20.71
CA LEU A 91 10.40 8.56 -20.22
C LEU A 91 8.99 8.80 -20.79
N LYS A 92 8.75 8.45 -22.06
CA LYS A 92 7.42 8.54 -22.71
C LYS A 92 6.30 7.72 -22.05
N ASN A 93 6.68 6.80 -21.16
CA ASN A 93 5.78 5.92 -20.42
C ASN A 93 5.66 6.31 -18.93
N HIS A 94 6.08 7.54 -18.61
CA HIS A 94 5.85 8.20 -17.33
C HIS A 94 4.95 9.40 -17.59
N PHE A 95 3.76 9.38 -17.00
CA PHE A 95 2.73 10.40 -17.19
C PHE A 95 2.73 11.32 -15.97
N LEU A 96 2.88 12.62 -16.18
CA LEU A 96 2.69 13.61 -15.12
C LEU A 96 1.18 13.81 -14.93
N LEU A 97 0.66 13.45 -13.76
CA LEU A 97 -0.75 13.67 -13.40
C LEU A 97 -0.98 15.07 -12.83
N GLY A 98 -0.01 15.62 -12.12
CA GLY A 98 -0.14 16.95 -11.52
C GLY A 98 1.00 17.32 -10.60
N PHE A 99 0.86 18.49 -9.98
CA PHE A 99 1.80 19.01 -8.99
C PHE A 99 1.10 19.26 -7.66
N ILE A 100 1.84 19.10 -6.57
CA ILE A 100 1.46 19.47 -5.20
C ILE A 100 2.19 20.79 -4.91
N PRO A 101 1.49 21.94 -4.94
CA PRO A 101 2.09 23.23 -4.65
C PRO A 101 2.66 23.28 -3.23
N PHE A 102 3.64 24.15 -3.01
CA PHE A 102 4.15 24.38 -1.67
C PHE A 102 3.05 24.83 -0.71
N GLY A 103 3.03 24.24 0.49
CA GLY A 103 2.03 24.53 1.52
C GLY A 103 0.64 23.96 1.25
N ALA A 104 0.40 23.35 0.08
CA ALA A 104 -0.83 22.64 -0.19
C ALA A 104 -0.89 21.34 0.61
N ASN A 105 -2.10 20.98 1.04
CA ASN A 105 -2.34 19.69 1.64
C ASN A 105 -2.32 18.61 0.54
N CYS A 106 -1.35 17.70 0.64
CA CYS A 106 -1.18 16.59 -0.30
C CYS A 106 -2.47 15.78 -0.51
N ASN A 107 -3.23 15.52 0.56
CA ASN A 107 -4.47 14.77 0.48
C ASN A 107 -5.54 15.49 -0.36
N ASP A 108 -5.63 16.81 -0.26
CA ASP A 108 -6.61 17.58 -1.03
C ASP A 108 -6.28 17.57 -2.52
N VAL A 109 -4.97 17.59 -2.86
CA VAL A 109 -4.49 17.47 -4.24
C VAL A 109 -4.71 16.07 -4.82
N LEU A 110 -4.52 15.03 -4.01
CA LEU A 110 -4.67 13.63 -4.43
C LEU A 110 -6.14 13.17 -4.52
N LYS A 111 -7.07 13.87 -3.86
CA LYS A 111 -8.49 13.50 -3.82
C LYS A 111 -9.11 13.22 -5.20
N PRO A 112 -8.98 14.07 -6.24
CA PRO A 112 -9.54 13.76 -7.57
C PRO A 112 -8.94 12.47 -8.16
N ILE A 113 -7.62 12.27 -8.03
CA ILE A 113 -6.92 11.07 -8.53
C ILE A 113 -7.45 9.81 -7.82
N ILE A 114 -7.75 9.90 -6.54
CA ILE A 114 -8.33 8.81 -5.76
C ILE A 114 -9.74 8.45 -6.26
N GLU A 115 -10.57 9.44 -6.60
CA GLU A 115 -11.89 9.19 -7.18
C GLU A 115 -11.79 8.57 -8.59
N ASP A 116 -10.85 9.02 -9.42
CA ASP A 116 -10.59 8.42 -10.74
C ASP A 116 -10.14 6.95 -10.62
N ILE A 117 -9.29 6.63 -9.63
CA ILE A 117 -8.87 5.25 -9.36
C ILE A 117 -10.06 4.42 -8.89
N LYS A 118 -10.95 4.95 -8.04
CA LYS A 118 -12.16 4.24 -7.64
C LYS A 118 -13.07 3.96 -8.83
N GLU A 119 -13.22 4.90 -9.75
CA GLU A 119 -13.96 4.66 -11.00
C GLU A 119 -13.33 3.52 -11.81
N LEU A 120 -12.00 3.50 -11.93
CA LEU A 120 -11.28 2.42 -12.61
C LEU A 120 -11.42 1.06 -11.88
N GLU A 121 -11.41 1.06 -10.54
CA GLU A 121 -11.68 -0.13 -9.71
C GLU A 121 -13.10 -0.66 -9.90
N ASN A 122 -14.05 0.24 -10.11
CA ASN A 122 -15.43 -0.12 -10.46
C ASN A 122 -15.50 -0.70 -11.87
N GLY A 123 -14.66 -0.17 -12.77
CA GLY A 123 -14.66 -0.44 -14.19
C GLY A 123 -15.80 0.26 -14.93
N PHE A 124 -15.59 0.47 -16.21
CA PHE A 124 -16.54 1.14 -17.10
C PHE A 124 -16.36 0.66 -18.53
N GLU A 125 -17.36 0.91 -19.36
CA GLU A 125 -17.31 0.59 -20.78
C GLU A 125 -16.68 1.72 -21.58
N MET A 126 -15.91 1.37 -22.61
CA MET A 126 -15.31 2.32 -23.54
C MET A 126 -15.46 1.80 -24.97
N ASP A 127 -15.71 2.72 -25.90
CA ASP A 127 -15.63 2.44 -27.34
C ASP A 127 -14.18 2.62 -27.82
N LEU A 128 -13.60 1.55 -28.37
CA LEU A 128 -12.26 1.55 -28.96
C LEU A 128 -12.31 0.89 -30.34
N ASP A 129 -12.00 1.66 -31.39
CA ASP A 129 -11.98 1.19 -32.79
C ASP A 129 -13.24 0.41 -33.22
N ASN A 130 -14.41 0.98 -32.96
CA ASN A 130 -15.74 0.37 -33.20
C ASN A 130 -16.04 -0.92 -32.40
N LYS A 131 -15.31 -1.16 -31.32
CA LYS A 131 -15.58 -2.25 -30.39
C LYS A 131 -15.87 -1.69 -29.00
N ARG A 132 -16.94 -2.17 -28.38
CA ARG A 132 -17.18 -1.95 -26.95
C ARG A 132 -16.26 -2.86 -26.16
N ILE A 133 -15.53 -2.27 -25.21
CA ILE A 133 -14.64 -2.97 -24.29
C ILE A 133 -14.98 -2.59 -22.86
N TRP A 134 -14.67 -3.48 -21.92
CA TRP A 134 -14.75 -3.19 -20.49
C TRP A 134 -13.35 -2.87 -19.98
N ILE A 135 -13.17 -1.67 -19.41
CA ILE A 135 -11.93 -1.24 -18.78
C ILE A 135 -12.10 -1.35 -17.27
N THR A 136 -11.12 -1.93 -16.60
CA THR A 136 -11.03 -1.94 -15.14
C THR A 136 -9.57 -1.92 -14.72
N GLY A 137 -9.30 -1.76 -13.44
CA GLY A 137 -7.94 -1.70 -12.93
C GLY A 137 -7.91 -1.22 -11.51
N GLY A 138 -6.76 -0.74 -11.07
CA GLY A 138 -6.65 -0.16 -9.74
C GLY A 138 -5.22 0.20 -9.40
N LEU A 139 -5.04 0.70 -8.18
CA LEU A 139 -3.73 1.00 -7.66
C LEU A 139 -2.93 -0.30 -7.49
N GLY A 140 -1.87 -0.40 -8.28
CA GLY A 140 -0.96 -1.53 -8.25
C GLY A 140 0.20 -1.30 -7.30
N ASN A 141 0.82 -0.13 -7.39
CA ASN A 141 1.99 0.19 -6.59
C ASN A 141 2.09 1.69 -6.28
N ILE A 142 2.72 2.00 -5.15
CA ILE A 142 3.20 3.35 -4.85
C ILE A 142 4.73 3.31 -4.75
N THR A 143 5.39 3.80 -5.79
CA THR A 143 6.85 3.93 -5.81
C THR A 143 7.26 5.20 -5.07
N SER A 144 8.11 5.06 -4.06
CA SER A 144 8.50 6.17 -3.20
C SER A 144 9.84 5.91 -2.51
N ASP A 145 10.52 6.98 -2.12
CA ASP A 145 11.67 6.90 -1.24
C ASP A 145 11.25 6.46 0.18
N LEU A 146 12.20 6.32 1.10
CA LEU A 146 11.89 5.77 2.43
C LEU A 146 10.89 6.64 3.23
N PRO A 147 11.11 7.97 3.37
CA PRO A 147 10.19 8.82 4.14
C PRO A 147 8.79 8.86 3.52
N GLU A 148 8.70 9.06 2.21
CA GLU A 148 7.41 9.13 1.52
C GLU A 148 6.72 7.76 1.55
N GLY A 149 7.45 6.66 1.36
CA GLY A 149 6.90 5.31 1.46
C GLY A 149 6.33 4.96 2.83
N ASN A 150 6.93 5.45 3.92
CA ASN A 150 6.34 5.32 5.26
C ASN A 150 5.07 6.16 5.39
N GLU A 151 5.07 7.39 4.89
CA GLU A 151 3.90 8.26 4.85
C GLU A 151 2.74 7.60 4.09
N GLN A 152 3.03 7.00 2.94
CA GLN A 152 2.06 6.31 2.10
C GLN A 152 1.63 4.95 2.67
N ALA A 153 2.45 4.30 3.50
CA ALA A 153 2.05 3.10 4.26
C ALA A 153 1.34 3.45 5.58
N GLY A 154 1.22 4.73 5.95
CA GLY A 154 0.63 5.15 7.23
C GLY A 154 1.53 4.83 8.44
N ILE A 155 2.83 4.67 8.24
CA ILE A 155 3.84 4.34 9.24
C ILE A 155 4.58 5.61 9.67
N LYS A 156 4.99 5.68 10.94
CA LYS A 156 5.82 6.80 11.42
C LYS A 156 7.17 6.85 10.70
N ASN A 157 7.89 7.94 10.88
CA ASN A 157 9.24 8.08 10.32
C ASN A 157 10.18 6.97 10.82
N HIS A 158 11.31 6.79 10.12
CA HIS A 158 12.28 5.74 10.41
C HIS A 158 12.92 5.85 11.81
N ASN A 159 12.87 7.03 12.45
CA ASN A 159 13.40 7.26 13.79
C ASN A 159 12.39 6.92 14.90
N ALA A 160 11.17 6.53 14.56
CA ALA A 160 10.20 6.08 15.56
C ALA A 160 10.56 4.70 16.10
N ASN A 161 10.12 4.42 17.33
CA ASN A 161 10.27 3.13 18.01
C ASN A 161 9.92 1.95 17.11
N HIS A 162 8.88 2.07 16.27
CA HIS A 162 8.52 1.07 15.27
C HIS A 162 8.40 1.67 13.86
N GLY A 163 9.46 2.32 13.37
CA GLY A 163 9.50 3.02 12.08
C GLY A 163 9.58 2.13 10.83
N CYS A 164 9.78 0.81 10.97
CA CYS A 164 9.82 -0.09 9.81
C CYS A 164 8.43 -0.33 9.25
N ARG A 165 8.23 -0.16 7.94
CA ARG A 165 6.95 -0.44 7.28
C ARG A 165 6.65 -1.91 7.03
N ILE A 166 7.67 -2.77 7.08
CA ILE A 166 7.53 -4.20 6.80
C ILE A 166 7.31 -5.00 8.09
N CYS A 167 7.89 -4.56 9.20
CA CYS A 167 7.85 -5.28 10.48
C CYS A 167 7.70 -4.33 11.67
N THR A 168 7.43 -4.92 12.84
CA THR A 168 7.22 -4.23 14.11
C THR A 168 8.45 -4.25 15.00
N ILE A 169 9.64 -4.45 14.43
CA ILE A 169 10.90 -4.42 15.20
C ILE A 169 11.04 -3.09 15.94
N HIS A 170 11.56 -3.12 17.16
CA HIS A 170 11.85 -1.89 17.90
C HIS A 170 13.13 -1.24 17.36
N HIS A 171 13.23 0.09 17.42
CA HIS A 171 14.40 0.86 16.98
C HIS A 171 15.70 0.35 17.61
N ASP A 172 15.64 0.01 18.90
CA ASP A 172 16.80 -0.47 19.65
C ASP A 172 17.20 -1.92 19.32
N GLU A 173 16.38 -2.63 18.53
CA GLU A 173 16.60 -4.01 18.11
C GLU A 173 16.94 -4.13 16.62
N LEU A 174 17.19 -3.02 15.91
CA LEU A 174 17.46 -3.06 14.46
C LEU A 174 18.68 -3.93 14.07
N ASN A 175 19.60 -4.18 15.00
CA ASN A 175 20.75 -5.07 14.83
C ASN A 175 20.48 -6.53 15.25
N ASN A 176 19.27 -6.85 15.71
CA ASN A 176 18.89 -8.19 16.15
C ASN A 176 18.68 -9.12 14.95
N MET A 177 19.75 -9.81 14.56
CA MET A 177 19.71 -10.83 13.49
C MET A 177 18.80 -12.02 13.79
N SER A 178 18.38 -12.20 15.05
CA SER A 178 17.47 -13.28 15.46
C SER A 178 15.99 -12.85 15.45
N PHE A 179 15.68 -11.61 15.06
CA PHE A 179 14.30 -11.14 15.00
C PHE A 179 13.46 -11.99 14.06
N ASP A 180 12.34 -12.51 14.57
CA ASP A 180 11.45 -13.33 13.77
C ASP A 180 10.58 -12.44 12.87
N LEU A 181 11.03 -12.23 11.64
CA LEU A 181 10.31 -11.43 10.64
C LEU A 181 8.94 -12.01 10.28
N ALA A 182 8.72 -13.32 10.43
CA ALA A 182 7.43 -13.92 10.15
C ALA A 182 6.46 -13.65 11.30
N MET A 183 6.91 -13.62 12.55
CA MET A 183 6.06 -13.25 13.68
C MET A 183 5.83 -11.73 13.77
N GLY A 184 6.89 -10.95 13.60
CA GLY A 184 6.88 -9.49 13.72
C GLY A 184 6.52 -8.73 12.44
N ARG A 185 5.93 -9.38 11.44
CA ARG A 185 5.55 -8.69 10.19
C ARG A 185 4.36 -7.76 10.41
N ARG A 186 4.32 -6.66 9.66
CA ARG A 186 3.10 -5.84 9.53
C ARG A 186 2.17 -6.46 8.50
N TYR A 187 0.87 -6.46 8.81
CA TYR A 187 -0.17 -6.96 7.93
C TYR A 187 -1.22 -5.88 7.73
N HIS A 188 -1.74 -5.76 6.50
CA HIS A 188 -2.71 -4.73 6.16
C HIS A 188 -3.94 -4.78 7.08
N HIS A 189 -4.56 -5.95 7.24
CA HIS A 189 -5.74 -6.11 8.10
C HIS A 189 -5.48 -5.81 9.57
N LYS A 190 -4.32 -6.21 10.11
CA LYS A 190 -3.93 -5.89 11.49
C LYS A 190 -3.74 -4.38 11.68
N THR A 191 -3.09 -3.74 10.71
CA THR A 191 -2.85 -2.30 10.77
C THR A 191 -4.15 -1.52 10.59
N SER A 192 -5.10 -2.02 9.78
CA SER A 192 -6.43 -1.42 9.67
C SER A 192 -7.19 -1.48 11.00
N LEU A 193 -7.09 -2.58 11.76
CA LEU A 193 -7.64 -2.65 13.13
C LEU A 193 -6.96 -1.65 14.08
N GLN A 194 -5.64 -1.46 13.96
CA GLN A 194 -4.91 -0.47 14.76
C GLN A 194 -5.35 0.97 14.45
N PHE A 195 -5.64 1.29 13.19
CA PHE A 195 -6.22 2.59 12.83
C PHE A 195 -7.62 2.77 13.40
N VAL A 196 -8.47 1.73 13.36
CA VAL A 196 -9.80 1.77 13.97
C VAL A 196 -9.71 2.02 15.48
N GLU A 197 -8.78 1.37 16.17
CA GLU A 197 -8.52 1.61 17.59
C GLU A 197 -8.05 3.05 17.86
N LEU A 198 -7.13 3.56 17.04
CA LEU A 198 -6.64 4.93 17.12
C LEU A 198 -7.75 5.96 16.87
N ASP A 199 -8.65 5.70 15.92
CA ASP A 199 -9.78 6.59 15.62
C ASP A 199 -10.79 6.63 16.77
N ASN A 200 -10.99 5.49 17.46
CA ASN A 200 -11.89 5.35 18.61
C ASN A 200 -11.34 5.92 19.93
N ALA A 201 -10.04 6.20 20.00
CA ALA A 201 -9.42 6.80 21.19
C ALA A 201 -10.03 8.18 21.50
N GLN A 202 -10.33 8.41 22.78
CA GLN A 202 -11.12 9.55 23.24
C GLN A 202 -10.28 10.80 23.46
N THR A 203 -9.00 10.63 23.77
CA THR A 203 -8.10 11.74 24.09
C THR A 203 -6.93 11.85 23.12
N HIS A 204 -6.39 13.05 22.97
CA HIS A 204 -5.17 13.27 22.20
C HIS A 204 -3.99 12.47 22.76
N GLY A 205 -3.87 12.37 24.08
CA GLY A 205 -2.80 11.60 24.73
C GLY A 205 -2.88 10.10 24.43
N GLU A 206 -4.09 9.53 24.45
CA GLU A 206 -4.34 8.14 24.07
C GLU A 206 -4.02 7.88 22.59
N LYS A 207 -4.42 8.80 21.70
CA LYS A 207 -4.06 8.71 20.27
C LYS A 207 -2.56 8.70 20.06
N GLU A 208 -1.83 9.61 20.69
CA GLU A 208 -0.37 9.66 20.60
C GLU A 208 0.29 8.40 21.18
N PHE A 209 -0.23 7.89 22.29
CA PHE A 209 0.26 6.65 22.89
C PHE A 209 0.09 5.45 21.93
N LEU A 210 -1.11 5.22 21.38
CA LEU A 210 -1.37 4.14 20.43
C LEU A 210 -0.55 4.30 19.14
N SER A 211 -0.45 5.53 18.64
CA SER A 211 0.36 5.91 17.49
C SER A 211 1.85 5.57 17.70
N GLN A 212 2.39 5.83 18.89
CA GLN A 212 3.76 5.45 19.26
C GLN A 212 3.92 3.92 19.44
N GLN A 213 3.00 3.29 20.17
CA GLN A 213 3.00 1.85 20.44
C GLN A 213 2.98 1.04 19.14
N TYR A 214 2.14 1.42 18.18
CA TYR A 214 2.03 0.70 16.90
C TYR A 214 3.03 1.20 15.84
N GLY A 215 3.67 2.35 16.05
CA GLY A 215 4.50 3.01 15.04
C GLY A 215 3.72 3.46 13.79
N ILE A 216 2.43 3.74 13.94
CA ILE A 216 1.56 4.20 12.85
C ILE A 216 1.31 5.70 12.97
N ARG A 217 0.93 6.37 11.89
CA ARG A 217 0.55 7.79 11.92
C ARG A 217 -0.84 7.97 12.53
N ASN A 218 -1.17 9.20 12.93
CA ASN A 218 -2.49 9.53 13.47
C ASN A 218 -3.60 9.51 12.41
N LYS A 219 -3.23 9.50 11.12
CA LYS A 219 -4.16 9.38 10.00
C LYS A 219 -3.61 8.36 9.00
N PRO A 220 -4.48 7.52 8.41
CA PRO A 220 -4.08 6.66 7.30
C PRO A 220 -3.71 7.49 6.07
N SER A 221 -3.02 6.86 5.12
CA SER A 221 -2.78 7.46 3.81
C SER A 221 -4.09 7.62 3.04
N ILE A 222 -4.19 8.66 2.21
CA ILE A 222 -5.36 8.85 1.34
C ILE A 222 -5.57 7.68 0.37
N PHE A 223 -4.51 6.95 0.02
CA PHE A 223 -4.61 5.75 -0.81
C PHE A 223 -5.30 4.57 -0.09
N ASP A 224 -5.58 4.65 1.21
CA ASP A 224 -6.44 3.66 1.87
C ASP A 224 -7.93 3.80 1.50
N ASN A 225 -8.30 4.84 0.74
CA ASN A 225 -9.63 4.97 0.14
C ASN A 225 -9.81 4.16 -1.15
N VAL A 226 -8.74 3.55 -1.66
CA VAL A 226 -8.75 2.64 -2.83
C VAL A 226 -8.32 1.25 -2.39
N THR A 227 -8.56 0.26 -3.24
CA THR A 227 -8.24 -1.12 -2.95
C THR A 227 -6.74 -1.35 -2.96
N ARG A 228 -6.14 -1.57 -1.78
CA ARG A 228 -4.71 -1.89 -1.67
C ARG A 228 -4.28 -2.60 -0.38
N ASP A 229 -3.11 -3.22 -0.42
CA ASP A 229 -2.29 -3.60 0.74
C ASP A 229 -1.17 -2.58 0.95
N ARG A 230 -1.30 -1.76 1.99
CA ARG A 230 -0.35 -0.68 2.33
C ARG A 230 1.09 -1.13 2.62
N HIS A 231 1.31 -2.41 2.96
CA HIS A 231 2.66 -2.91 3.29
C HIS A 231 3.31 -3.65 2.14
N LEU A 232 2.52 -4.18 1.19
CA LEU A 232 3.02 -4.86 0.00
C LEU A 232 3.12 -3.94 -1.22
N GLN A 233 2.20 -2.99 -1.38
CA GLN A 233 2.11 -2.08 -2.53
C GLN A 233 2.75 -0.71 -2.27
N CYS A 234 3.63 -0.65 -1.27
CA CYS A 234 4.57 0.45 -1.05
C CYS A 234 5.97 -0.19 -0.90
N PRO A 235 6.54 -0.80 -1.95
CA PRO A 235 7.85 -1.40 -1.93
C PRO A 235 8.88 -0.29 -1.72
N HIS A 236 9.99 -0.69 -1.13
CA HIS A 236 11.14 0.18 -1.08
C HIS A 236 11.63 0.27 -2.50
N VAL A 237 12.09 1.43 -2.95
CA VAL A 237 12.93 1.51 -4.15
C VAL A 237 14.20 0.69 -3.87
N ARG A 238 14.10 -0.63 -4.06
CA ARG A 238 15.22 -1.44 -4.51
C ARG A 238 15.36 -1.01 -5.96
N LEU A 239 16.17 0.04 -6.19
CA LEU A 239 16.89 0.11 -7.44
C LEU A 239 17.41 -1.30 -7.68
N LEU A 240 16.97 -1.89 -8.78
CA LEU A 240 17.35 -3.23 -9.19
C LEU A 240 18.86 -3.39 -9.05
N ALA A 241 19.27 -4.24 -8.12
CA ALA A 241 20.63 -4.72 -8.02
C ALA A 241 20.63 -6.09 -7.35
N GLU A 242 19.95 -7.06 -7.98
CA GLU A 242 20.36 -8.45 -7.88
C GLU A 242 20.41 -8.99 -9.31
N THR A 243 21.63 -8.98 -9.83
CA THR A 243 22.19 -9.88 -10.83
C THR A 243 21.95 -11.34 -10.48
#